data_AF-A0A8A4TUC9-F1
#
_entry.id   AF-A0A8A4TUC9-F1
#
_cell.length_a   1.000
_cell.length_b   1.000
_cell.length_c   1.000
_cell.angle_alpha   90.00
_cell.angle_beta   90.00
_cell.angle_gamma   90.00
#
_symmetry.space_group_name_H-M   'P 1'
#
loop_
_entity.id
_entity.type
_entity.pdbx_description
1 polymer ?
#
loop_
_entity_poly.entity_id
_entity_poly.type
_entity_poly.pdbx_seq_one_letter_code
_entity_poly.pdbx_strand_id
1 'polypeptide(L)'
;MLAVAVLVVGLWLPLPDAAVKPGAPVIMGTQRSSFRLVPATTGMTFPGYRNNGYRQLVEPGEKGFLIRIETVNGQISSKLKGRRVTLSPELAPLAEVLNANHEEYLADQVTYMFEWLRREIEYETEWVADQTIEKVMRTRSANCVGLSSVAIEVLAAMGVRARYVTGIAFQRQDKAKLVLEGSVLHRWIEIHYEDAGWVFADPSGKVNFVEATYLVMGVDSVHPLEELKERAVGSSVELLKLENGFRVIGRIPGVDGRLRIRPNRLFVNP
;
A
#
# COMPACT_ATOMS: atom_id res chain seq x y z
N MET A 1 -22.18 59.57 -10.15
CA MET A 1 -21.84 58.19 -10.54
C MET A 1 -20.36 58.14 -10.89
N LEU A 2 -19.53 57.60 -10.01
CA LEU A 2 -18.15 57.19 -10.33
C LEU A 2 -17.92 55.88 -9.57
N ALA A 3 -17.70 54.79 -10.32
CA ALA A 3 -17.33 53.50 -9.77
C ALA A 3 -15.80 53.41 -9.72
N VAL A 4 -15.25 53.15 -8.53
CA VAL A 4 -13.83 52.86 -8.31
C VAL A 4 -13.67 51.35 -8.28
N ALA A 5 -12.86 50.82 -9.18
CA ALA A 5 -12.43 49.42 -9.18
C ALA A 5 -11.39 49.21 -8.06
N VAL A 6 -11.65 48.25 -7.18
CA VAL A 6 -10.68 47.80 -6.16
C VAL A 6 -10.05 46.50 -6.64
N LEU A 7 -8.75 46.59 -6.98
CA LEU A 7 -7.86 45.45 -7.11
C LEU A 7 -7.70 44.80 -5.73
N VAL A 8 -8.07 43.53 -5.59
CA VAL A 8 -7.67 42.72 -4.43
C VAL A 8 -6.43 41.92 -4.81
N VAL A 9 -5.27 42.42 -4.39
CA VAL A 9 -4.03 41.66 -4.32
C VAL A 9 -4.15 40.74 -3.11
N GLY A 10 -4.33 39.44 -3.35
CA GLY A 10 -4.35 38.43 -2.30
C GLY A 10 -2.96 38.26 -1.68
N LEU A 11 -2.72 38.92 -0.55
CA LEU A 11 -1.61 38.60 0.36
C LEU A 11 -1.79 37.15 0.84
N TRP A 12 -0.82 36.30 0.54
CA TRP A 12 -0.61 35.04 1.25
C TRP A 12 -0.19 35.35 2.68
N LEU A 13 -1.13 35.24 3.62
CA LEU A 13 -0.82 35.18 5.05
C LEU A 13 -0.36 33.76 5.39
N PRO A 14 0.69 33.57 6.20
CA PRO A 14 1.00 32.27 6.75
C PRO A 14 -0.19 31.83 7.61
N LEU A 15 -0.74 30.66 7.31
CA LEU A 15 -1.81 30.07 8.11
C LEU A 15 -1.34 29.91 9.57
N PRO A 16 -2.20 30.19 10.56
CA PRO A 16 -1.88 30.00 11.96
C PRO A 16 -1.61 28.53 12.24
N ASP A 17 -0.72 28.25 13.20
CA ASP A 17 -0.44 26.92 13.75
C ASP A 17 -1.74 26.14 14.00
N ALA A 18 -2.15 25.36 12.99
CA ALA A 18 -3.18 24.37 13.15
C ALA A 18 -2.55 23.24 13.96
N ALA A 19 -2.87 23.19 15.25
CA ALA A 19 -2.43 22.13 16.15
C ALA A 19 -2.59 20.76 15.48
N VAL A 20 -1.46 20.17 15.06
CA VAL A 20 -1.42 18.85 14.46
C VAL A 20 -1.94 17.87 15.51
N LYS A 21 -2.98 17.10 15.19
CA LYS A 21 -3.34 15.95 16.03
C LYS A 21 -2.27 14.86 15.84
N PRO A 22 -1.44 14.54 16.85
CA PRO A 22 -0.42 13.51 16.72
C PRO A 22 -1.06 12.11 16.75
N GLY A 23 -0.42 11.07 16.17
CA GLY A 23 -0.63 9.72 16.71
C GLY A 23 -0.53 8.47 15.84
N ALA A 24 0.23 8.38 14.75
CA ALA A 24 0.37 7.10 14.04
C ALA A 24 1.05 6.04 14.93
N PRO A 25 0.40 4.90 15.22
CA PRO A 25 1.02 3.88 16.05
C PRO A 25 2.27 3.33 15.38
N VAL A 26 3.40 3.34 16.11
CA VAL A 26 4.57 2.55 15.77
C VAL A 26 4.27 1.14 16.23
N ILE A 27 4.29 0.18 15.32
CA ILE A 27 3.84 -1.18 15.60
C ILE A 27 5.00 -2.13 15.42
N MET A 28 5.15 -3.07 16.35
CA MET A 28 6.17 -4.09 16.26
C MET A 28 5.63 -5.48 16.58
N GLY A 29 6.22 -6.49 15.97
CA GLY A 29 5.97 -7.90 16.28
C GLY A 29 5.78 -8.73 15.02
N THR A 30 5.00 -9.80 15.17
CA THR A 30 4.72 -10.74 14.08
C THR A 30 3.23 -10.96 13.97
N GLN A 31 2.71 -11.02 12.76
CA GLN A 31 1.34 -11.42 12.48
C GLN A 31 1.37 -12.65 11.57
N ARG A 32 0.48 -13.60 11.84
CA ARG A 32 0.35 -14.83 11.06
C ARG A 32 -1.08 -15.02 10.59
N SER A 33 -1.25 -15.67 9.46
CA SER A 33 -2.56 -16.09 8.98
C SER A 33 -2.47 -17.41 8.24
N SER A 34 -3.61 -18.08 8.10
CA SER A 34 -3.76 -19.21 7.20
C SER A 34 -4.99 -19.04 6.33
N PHE A 35 -4.85 -19.42 5.06
CA PHE A 35 -5.92 -19.38 4.07
C PHE A 35 -6.10 -20.74 3.42
N ARG A 36 -7.32 -21.03 3.00
CA ARG A 36 -7.62 -22.10 2.04
C ARG A 36 -7.96 -21.47 0.70
N LEU A 37 -7.19 -21.79 -0.34
CA LEU A 37 -7.52 -21.44 -1.72
C LEU A 37 -8.05 -22.68 -2.44
N VAL A 38 -9.24 -22.59 -3.01
CA VAL A 38 -9.83 -23.64 -3.84
C VAL A 38 -9.88 -23.11 -5.28
N PRO A 39 -9.05 -23.62 -6.20
CA PRO A 39 -9.02 -23.12 -7.56
C PRO A 39 -10.28 -23.53 -8.32
N ALA A 40 -10.78 -22.66 -9.20
CA ALA A 40 -11.89 -22.99 -10.10
C ALA A 40 -11.49 -23.95 -11.23
N THR A 41 -10.21 -23.91 -11.60
CA THR A 41 -9.65 -24.72 -12.69
C THR A 41 -8.58 -25.67 -12.14
N THR A 42 -8.51 -26.87 -12.72
CA THR A 42 -7.48 -27.85 -12.36
C THR A 42 -6.10 -27.40 -12.88
N GLY A 43 -5.04 -27.86 -12.19
CA GLY A 43 -3.66 -27.57 -12.58
C GLY A 43 -3.18 -26.15 -12.29
N MET A 44 -3.98 -25.30 -11.63
CA MET A 44 -3.51 -24.00 -11.13
C MET A 44 -2.34 -24.20 -10.19
N THR A 45 -1.25 -23.46 -10.38
CA THR A 45 -0.13 -23.40 -9.45
C THR A 45 -0.20 -22.08 -8.70
N PHE A 46 0.18 -22.11 -7.42
CA PHE A 46 0.16 -20.91 -6.58
C PHE A 46 1.54 -20.66 -5.98
N PRO A 47 2.12 -19.46 -6.12
CA PRO A 47 3.51 -19.23 -5.75
C PRO A 47 3.68 -19.11 -4.24
N GLY A 48 4.71 -19.78 -3.70
CA GLY A 48 5.33 -19.32 -2.45
C GLY A 48 6.01 -17.97 -2.68
N TYR A 49 6.11 -17.14 -1.66
CA TYR A 49 6.75 -15.82 -1.79
C TYR A 49 7.48 -15.41 -0.52
N ARG A 50 8.57 -14.66 -0.65
CA ARG A 50 9.30 -14.08 0.49
C ARG A 50 10.00 -12.79 0.08
N ASN A 51 9.94 -11.81 0.96
CA ASN A 51 10.80 -10.63 0.92
C ASN A 51 11.25 -10.27 2.35
N ASN A 52 11.77 -9.06 2.56
CA ASN A 52 12.07 -8.58 3.89
C ASN A 52 10.77 -8.22 4.62
N GLY A 53 10.45 -8.99 5.66
CA GLY A 53 9.26 -8.78 6.50
C GLY A 53 8.02 -9.55 6.09
N TYR A 54 8.05 -10.34 5.01
CA TYR A 54 6.91 -11.16 4.57
C TYR A 54 7.35 -12.55 4.12
N ARG A 55 6.57 -13.58 4.48
CA ARG A 55 6.71 -14.95 3.99
C ARG A 55 5.35 -15.57 3.75
N GLN A 56 5.13 -16.07 2.54
CA GLN A 56 3.99 -16.88 2.13
C GLN A 56 4.48 -18.30 1.79
N LEU A 57 3.97 -19.28 2.52
CA LEU A 57 4.16 -20.70 2.26
C LEU A 57 2.89 -21.27 1.66
N VAL A 58 3.05 -22.12 0.65
CA VAL A 58 1.95 -22.76 -0.07
C VAL A 58 2.12 -24.26 0.02
N GLU A 59 1.13 -24.94 0.58
CA GLU A 59 1.06 -26.39 0.71
C GLU A 59 -0.10 -26.89 -0.16
N PRO A 60 0.14 -27.71 -1.20
CA PRO A 60 -0.95 -28.33 -1.95
C PRO A 60 -1.71 -29.33 -1.08
N GLY A 61 -3.02 -29.41 -1.27
CA GLY A 61 -3.90 -30.38 -0.63
C GLY A 61 -4.95 -30.90 -1.61
N GLU A 62 -5.75 -31.88 -1.19
CA GLU A 62 -6.69 -32.59 -2.08
C GLU A 62 -7.72 -31.67 -2.78
N LYS A 63 -8.09 -30.55 -2.14
CA LYS A 63 -9.13 -29.62 -2.64
C LYS A 63 -8.60 -28.22 -2.91
N GLY A 64 -7.29 -28.07 -3.13
CA GLY A 64 -6.66 -26.77 -3.41
C GLY A 64 -5.38 -26.56 -2.60
N PHE A 65 -5.21 -25.39 -2.01
CA PHE A 65 -3.99 -24.98 -1.32
C PHE A 65 -4.26 -24.51 0.10
N LEU A 66 -3.41 -24.93 1.03
CA LEU A 66 -3.27 -24.29 2.34
C LEU A 66 -2.14 -23.28 2.25
N ILE A 67 -2.45 -22.01 2.49
CA ILE A 67 -1.49 -20.92 2.40
C ILE A 67 -1.26 -20.39 3.82
N ARG A 68 0.01 -20.27 4.23
CA ARG A 68 0.39 -19.70 5.52
C ARG A 68 1.20 -18.44 5.28
N ILE A 69 0.80 -17.35 5.92
CA ILE A 69 1.50 -16.07 5.79
C ILE A 69 2.03 -15.67 7.15
N GLU A 70 3.28 -15.24 7.18
CA GLU A 70 3.93 -14.61 8.32
C GLU A 70 4.46 -13.26 7.90
N THR A 71 4.16 -12.24 8.69
CA THR A 71 4.65 -10.87 8.48
C THR A 71 5.32 -10.38 9.75
N VAL A 72 6.44 -9.68 9.60
CA VAL A 72 7.17 -9.06 10.70
C VAL A 72 7.20 -7.57 10.45
N ASN A 73 6.74 -6.80 11.43
CA ASN A 73 6.97 -5.36 11.45
C ASN A 73 7.97 -5.08 12.55
N GLY A 74 9.21 -4.78 12.18
CA GLY A 74 10.32 -4.59 13.12
C GLY A 74 11.12 -3.33 12.83
N GLN A 75 10.52 -2.34 12.15
CA GLN A 75 11.21 -1.25 11.44
C GLN A 75 12.13 -1.79 10.34
N ILE A 76 11.53 -2.20 9.23
CA ILE A 76 12.28 -2.31 7.98
C ILE A 76 12.37 -0.91 7.41
N SER A 77 13.49 -0.24 7.63
CA SER A 77 13.78 1.07 7.05
C SER A 77 15.19 1.08 6.49
N SER A 78 15.31 1.58 5.26
CA SER A 78 16.59 1.97 4.68
C SER A 78 17.19 3.13 5.44
N LYS A 79 18.50 3.08 5.68
CA LYS A 79 19.31 4.16 6.24
C LYS A 79 20.08 4.92 5.15
N LEU A 80 19.84 4.61 3.88
CA LEU A 80 20.39 5.38 2.77
C LEU A 80 19.91 6.82 2.86
N LYS A 81 20.73 7.76 2.39
CA LYS A 81 20.34 9.17 2.34
C LYS A 81 19.20 9.38 1.32
N GLY A 82 18.26 10.25 1.66
CA GLY A 82 17.25 10.77 0.73
C GLY A 82 17.89 11.44 -0.49
N ARG A 83 17.06 11.65 -1.52
CA ARG A 83 17.51 12.11 -2.84
C ARG A 83 16.69 13.30 -3.28
N ARG A 84 17.32 14.25 -3.98
CA ARG A 84 16.54 15.27 -4.69
C ARG A 84 15.82 14.62 -5.86
N VAL A 85 14.60 15.06 -6.10
CA VAL A 85 13.72 14.54 -7.16
C VAL A 85 13.31 15.64 -8.11
N THR A 86 13.15 15.25 -9.37
CA THR A 86 12.48 16.05 -10.40
C THR A 86 11.33 15.21 -10.91
N LEU A 87 10.10 15.72 -10.75
CA LEU A 87 8.87 15.06 -11.18
C LEU A 87 8.20 15.86 -12.30
N SER A 88 7.21 15.26 -12.94
CA SER A 88 6.39 15.96 -13.94
C SER A 88 5.65 17.15 -13.31
N PRO A 89 5.20 18.14 -14.12
CA PRO A 89 4.50 19.33 -13.60
C PRO A 89 3.29 18.99 -12.71
N GLU A 90 2.55 17.93 -13.02
CA GLU A 90 1.39 17.47 -12.26
C GLU A 90 1.76 17.04 -10.83
N LEU A 91 3.00 16.57 -10.65
CA LEU A 91 3.56 16.10 -9.37
C LEU A 91 4.48 17.14 -8.71
N ALA A 92 4.55 18.38 -9.20
CA ALA A 92 5.41 19.42 -8.64
C ALA A 92 5.20 19.66 -7.13
N PRO A 93 3.96 19.70 -6.59
CA PRO A 93 3.77 19.86 -5.14
C PRO A 93 4.34 18.70 -4.32
N LEU A 94 4.32 17.47 -4.86
CA LEU A 94 4.96 16.32 -4.22
C LEU A 94 6.49 16.44 -4.29
N ALA A 95 7.04 16.89 -5.42
CA ALA A 95 8.48 17.12 -5.56
C ALA A 95 9.00 18.13 -4.53
N GLU A 96 8.26 19.20 -4.24
CA GLU A 96 8.60 20.17 -3.20
C GLU A 96 8.68 19.53 -1.82
N VAL A 97 7.69 18.72 -1.45
CA VAL A 97 7.67 17.98 -0.17
C VAL A 97 8.85 17.03 -0.06
N LEU A 98 9.16 16.27 -1.12
CA LEU A 98 10.26 15.32 -1.10
C LEU A 98 11.62 16.03 -1.06
N ASN A 99 11.77 17.14 -1.79
CA ASN A 99 13.00 17.93 -1.80
C ASN A 99 13.22 18.70 -0.50
N ALA A 100 12.18 19.11 0.22
CA ALA A 100 12.32 19.72 1.54
C ALA A 100 12.91 18.76 2.58
N ASN A 101 12.67 17.44 2.42
CA ASN A 101 13.06 16.41 3.38
C ASN A 101 14.18 15.47 2.86
N HIS A 102 14.91 15.87 1.81
CA HIS A 102 15.91 15.02 1.14
C HIS A 102 17.16 14.73 1.99
N GLU A 103 17.38 15.44 3.10
CA GLU A 103 18.50 15.19 4.01
C GLU A 103 18.23 14.05 5.01
N GLU A 104 16.98 13.62 5.14
CA GLU A 104 16.58 12.49 5.97
C GLU A 104 16.90 11.13 5.31
N TYR A 105 16.51 10.03 5.94
CA TYR A 105 16.68 8.71 5.33
C TYR A 105 15.71 8.50 4.17
N LEU A 106 16.13 7.70 3.19
CA LEU A 106 15.34 7.37 2.01
C LEU A 106 14.00 6.73 2.38
N ALA A 107 13.96 5.91 3.44
CA ALA A 107 12.72 5.31 3.92
C ALA A 107 11.75 6.35 4.52
N ASP A 108 12.26 7.42 5.12
CA ASP A 108 11.46 8.54 5.62
C ASP A 108 10.93 9.37 4.44
N GLN A 109 11.76 9.62 3.44
CA GLN A 109 11.34 10.26 2.18
C GLN A 109 10.23 9.46 1.46
N VAL A 110 10.35 8.14 1.39
CA VAL A 110 9.28 7.26 0.88
C VAL A 110 8.02 7.36 1.75
N THR A 111 8.17 7.46 3.07
CA THR A 111 7.04 7.68 3.98
C THR A 111 6.33 8.99 3.67
N TYR A 112 7.05 10.10 3.52
CA TYR A 112 6.46 11.39 3.13
C TYR A 112 5.72 11.33 1.80
N MET A 113 6.24 10.59 0.82
CA MET A 113 5.55 10.36 -0.46
C MET A 113 4.19 9.68 -0.24
N PHE A 114 4.15 8.59 0.52
CA PHE A 114 2.90 7.88 0.79
C PHE A 114 1.93 8.72 1.62
N GLU A 115 2.39 9.42 2.64
CA GLU A 115 1.57 10.33 3.44
C GLU A 115 0.95 11.43 2.56
N TRP A 116 1.73 12.01 1.66
CA TRP A 116 1.25 13.00 0.71
C TRP A 116 0.16 12.41 -0.19
N LEU A 117 0.40 11.25 -0.80
CA LEU A 117 -0.60 10.59 -1.66
C LEU A 117 -1.91 10.33 -0.91
N ARG A 118 -1.84 9.83 0.33
CA ARG A 118 -3.04 9.55 1.15
C ARG A 118 -3.81 10.79 1.58
N ARG A 119 -3.12 11.92 1.72
CA ARG A 119 -3.72 13.20 2.12
C ARG A 119 -4.37 13.89 0.92
N GLU A 120 -3.71 13.81 -0.23
CA GLU A 120 -4.02 14.62 -1.41
C GLU A 120 -4.87 13.90 -2.44
N ILE A 121 -4.94 12.56 -2.38
CA ILE A 121 -5.71 11.71 -3.29
C ILE A 121 -6.72 10.90 -2.50
N GLU A 122 -8.00 11.08 -2.82
CA GLU A 122 -9.10 10.29 -2.26
C GLU A 122 -9.08 8.86 -2.80
N TYR A 123 -9.33 7.89 -1.93
CA TYR A 123 -9.37 6.49 -2.34
C TYR A 123 -10.73 6.17 -2.97
N GLU A 124 -10.72 5.81 -4.25
CA GLU A 124 -11.90 5.42 -5.00
C GLU A 124 -12.19 3.93 -4.80
N THR A 125 -13.40 3.63 -4.30
CA THR A 125 -13.87 2.25 -4.11
C THR A 125 -14.69 1.73 -5.28
N GLU A 126 -15.28 2.63 -6.07
CA GLU A 126 -16.00 2.29 -7.28
C GLU A 126 -15.04 1.96 -8.42
N TRP A 127 -15.48 1.13 -9.35
CA TRP A 127 -14.65 0.81 -10.50
C TRP A 127 -14.58 2.00 -11.47
N VAL A 128 -13.39 2.57 -11.60
CA VAL A 128 -13.09 3.63 -12.58
C VAL A 128 -11.99 3.13 -13.51
N ALA A 129 -12.31 3.03 -14.81
CA ALA A 129 -11.43 2.41 -15.81
C ALA A 129 -10.14 3.20 -16.08
N ASP A 130 -10.21 4.53 -16.10
CA ASP A 130 -9.04 5.39 -16.33
C ASP A 130 -8.37 5.75 -15.00
N GLN A 131 -7.18 5.18 -14.80
CA GLN A 131 -6.32 5.39 -13.61
C GLN A 131 -4.94 5.94 -14.03
N THR A 132 -4.87 6.66 -15.15
CA THR A 132 -3.62 7.33 -15.59
C THR A 132 -3.16 8.37 -14.56
N ILE A 133 -1.85 8.60 -14.46
CA ILE A 133 -1.29 9.57 -13.51
C ILE A 133 -1.90 10.95 -13.73
N GLU A 134 -2.02 11.40 -14.98
CA GLU A 134 -2.64 12.69 -15.32
C GLU A 134 -4.08 12.78 -14.79
N LYS A 135 -4.89 11.73 -14.99
CA LYS A 135 -6.25 11.65 -14.48
C LYS A 135 -6.29 11.71 -12.96
N VAL A 136 -5.49 10.88 -12.29
CA VAL A 136 -5.39 10.82 -10.82
C VAL A 136 -5.03 12.20 -10.24
N MET A 137 -4.02 12.86 -10.80
CA MET A 137 -3.58 14.17 -10.33
C MET A 137 -4.60 15.28 -10.60
N ARG A 138 -5.35 15.19 -11.71
CA ARG A 138 -6.42 16.13 -12.04
C ARG A 138 -7.66 15.96 -11.16
N THR A 139 -8.11 14.72 -10.92
CA THR A 139 -9.33 14.44 -10.14
C THR A 139 -9.09 14.33 -8.65
N ARG A 140 -7.83 14.17 -8.22
CA ARG A 140 -7.46 13.90 -6.83
C ARG A 140 -8.21 12.68 -6.26
N SER A 141 -8.45 11.68 -7.10
CA SER A 141 -9.12 10.43 -6.74
C SER A 141 -8.53 9.27 -7.53
N ALA A 142 -8.29 8.14 -6.86
CA ALA A 142 -7.67 6.95 -7.45
C ALA A 142 -8.00 5.68 -6.66
N ASN A 143 -8.05 4.54 -7.35
CA ASN A 143 -8.09 3.23 -6.70
C ASN A 143 -6.66 2.67 -6.51
N CYS A 144 -6.57 1.40 -6.07
CA CYS A 144 -5.29 0.73 -5.84
C CYS A 144 -4.35 0.70 -7.06
N VAL A 145 -4.89 0.67 -8.28
CA VAL A 145 -4.11 0.71 -9.53
C VAL A 145 -3.51 2.09 -9.74
N GLY A 146 -4.32 3.15 -9.65
CA GLY A 146 -3.86 4.52 -9.84
C GLY A 146 -2.82 4.94 -8.81
N LEU A 147 -3.07 4.68 -7.52
CA LEU A 147 -2.12 5.01 -6.46
C LEU A 147 -0.81 4.24 -6.59
N SER A 148 -0.85 2.96 -6.94
CA SER A 148 0.37 2.17 -7.18
C SER A 148 1.17 2.69 -8.37
N SER A 149 0.49 3.16 -9.41
CA SER A 149 1.13 3.72 -10.61
C SER A 149 1.85 5.02 -10.30
N VAL A 150 1.19 5.94 -9.58
CA VAL A 150 1.82 7.18 -9.13
C VAL A 150 3.01 6.89 -8.21
N ALA A 151 2.86 5.97 -7.27
CA ALA A 151 3.94 5.62 -6.35
C ALA A 151 5.18 5.06 -7.08
N ILE A 152 5.00 4.17 -8.06
CA ILE A 152 6.12 3.62 -8.85
C ILE A 152 6.81 4.72 -9.67
N GLU A 153 6.07 5.63 -10.30
CA GLU A 153 6.65 6.75 -11.07
C GLU A 153 7.53 7.63 -10.19
N VAL A 154 7.04 8.00 -9.01
CA VAL A 154 7.79 8.84 -8.07
C VAL A 154 9.02 8.10 -7.53
N LEU A 155 8.89 6.82 -7.19
CA LEU A 155 10.02 5.99 -6.76
C LEU A 155 11.08 5.85 -7.85
N ALA A 156 10.67 5.69 -9.12
CA ALA A 156 11.59 5.67 -10.25
C ALA A 156 12.37 6.99 -10.39
N ALA A 157 11.70 8.13 -10.22
CA ALA A 157 12.36 9.44 -10.20
C ALA A 157 13.29 9.63 -8.98
N MET A 158 13.03 8.95 -7.87
CA MET A 158 13.96 8.84 -6.74
C MET A 158 15.13 7.86 -7.03
N GLY A 159 15.14 7.17 -8.16
CA GLY A 159 16.10 6.09 -8.46
C GLY A 159 15.93 4.87 -7.54
N VAL A 160 14.73 4.66 -7.01
CA VAL A 160 14.36 3.51 -6.19
C VAL A 160 13.58 2.54 -7.06
N ARG A 161 14.05 1.28 -7.12
CA ARG A 161 13.34 0.26 -7.88
C ARG A 161 12.07 -0.14 -7.14
N ALA A 162 10.97 -0.19 -7.87
CA ALA A 162 9.70 -0.68 -7.37
C ALA A 162 9.00 -1.53 -8.43
N ARG A 163 8.10 -2.41 -8.01
CA ARG A 163 7.33 -3.29 -8.90
C ARG A 163 5.94 -3.55 -8.35
N TYR A 164 5.00 -3.85 -9.26
CA TYR A 164 3.64 -4.20 -8.85
C TYR A 164 3.59 -5.57 -8.19
N VAL A 165 2.68 -5.64 -7.24
CA VAL A 165 2.24 -6.87 -6.60
C VAL A 165 0.73 -6.91 -6.73
N THR A 166 0.19 -8.05 -7.14
CA THR A 166 -1.25 -8.25 -7.20
C THR A 166 -1.65 -9.49 -6.40
N GLY A 167 -2.77 -9.40 -5.72
CA GLY A 167 -3.30 -10.49 -4.95
C GLY A 167 -4.57 -10.08 -4.22
N ILE A 168 -4.70 -10.48 -2.96
CA ILE A 168 -5.88 -10.19 -2.15
C ILE A 168 -5.42 -9.47 -0.88
N ALA A 169 -6.04 -8.34 -0.58
CA ALA A 169 -5.92 -7.68 0.71
C ALA A 169 -7.27 -7.75 1.41
N PHE A 170 -7.50 -8.84 2.17
CA PHE A 170 -8.73 -9.01 2.93
C PHE A 170 -8.98 -7.76 3.77
N GLN A 171 -10.19 -7.21 3.78
CA GLN A 171 -10.69 -6.05 4.54
C GLN A 171 -11.50 -6.47 5.77
N ARG A 172 -11.70 -5.56 6.74
CA ARG A 172 -12.38 -5.92 8.00
C ARG A 172 -13.85 -6.28 7.76
N GLN A 173 -14.45 -5.63 6.77
CA GLN A 173 -15.82 -5.83 6.31
C GLN A 173 -15.98 -7.04 5.39
N ASP A 174 -14.87 -7.67 4.98
CA ASP A 174 -14.94 -8.82 4.08
C ASP A 174 -15.49 -10.04 4.80
N LYS A 175 -16.19 -10.87 4.04
CA LYS A 175 -16.53 -12.21 4.48
C LYS A 175 -15.24 -13.01 4.64
N ALA A 176 -15.24 -13.96 5.58
CA ALA A 176 -14.10 -14.87 5.76
C ALA A 176 -13.77 -15.65 4.48
N LYS A 177 -14.77 -15.89 3.61
CA LYS A 177 -14.62 -16.50 2.30
C LYS A 177 -14.98 -15.52 1.19
N LEU A 178 -14.09 -15.37 0.23
CA LEU A 178 -14.23 -14.56 -0.98
C LEU A 178 -14.20 -15.45 -2.22
N VAL A 179 -14.93 -15.05 -3.26
CA VAL A 179 -14.80 -15.62 -4.61
C VAL A 179 -13.96 -14.64 -5.42
N LEU A 180 -12.97 -15.15 -6.14
CA LEU A 180 -12.05 -14.34 -6.92
C LEU A 180 -12.75 -13.85 -8.19
N GLU A 181 -13.11 -12.57 -8.15
CA GLU A 181 -13.63 -11.78 -9.25
C GLU A 181 -12.81 -10.49 -9.35
N GLY A 182 -12.95 -9.73 -10.44
CA GLY A 182 -12.09 -8.56 -10.72
C GLY A 182 -12.05 -7.53 -9.58
N SER A 183 -13.14 -7.35 -8.83
CA SER A 183 -13.27 -6.42 -7.71
C SER A 183 -12.59 -6.88 -6.41
N VAL A 184 -12.23 -8.16 -6.30
CA VAL A 184 -11.59 -8.75 -5.12
C VAL A 184 -10.06 -8.63 -5.20
N LEU A 185 -9.52 -8.48 -6.41
CA LEU A 185 -8.09 -8.31 -6.59
C LEU A 185 -7.64 -6.94 -6.11
N HIS A 186 -6.54 -6.93 -5.36
CA HIS A 186 -5.88 -5.74 -4.86
C HIS A 186 -4.49 -5.62 -5.47
N ARG A 187 -4.09 -4.38 -5.78
CA ARG A 187 -2.76 -4.06 -6.27
C ARG A 187 -2.04 -3.18 -5.26
N TRP A 188 -0.81 -3.57 -4.94
CA TRP A 188 0.12 -2.77 -4.15
C TRP A 188 1.50 -2.87 -4.79
N ILE A 189 2.55 -2.44 -4.07
CA ILE A 189 3.90 -2.41 -4.61
C ILE A 189 4.92 -3.07 -3.68
N GLU A 190 6.04 -3.42 -4.27
CA GLU A 190 7.25 -3.78 -3.55
C GLU A 190 8.36 -2.80 -3.91
N ILE A 191 9.10 -2.35 -2.90
CA ILE A 191 10.15 -1.33 -2.99
C ILE A 191 11.48 -2.00 -2.66
N HIS A 192 12.51 -1.76 -3.47
CA HIS A 192 13.86 -2.26 -3.21
C HIS A 192 14.77 -1.16 -2.67
N TYR A 193 15.15 -1.27 -1.41
CA TYR A 193 16.24 -0.50 -0.83
C TYR A 193 17.55 -1.28 -0.95
N GLU A 194 18.66 -0.64 -1.31
CA GLU A 194 19.95 -1.33 -1.50
C GLU A 194 20.46 -1.97 -0.20
N ASP A 195 20.17 -1.35 0.95
CA ASP A 195 20.61 -1.78 2.28
C ASP A 195 19.56 -2.62 3.05
N ALA A 196 18.33 -2.72 2.56
CA ALA A 196 17.25 -3.46 3.22
C ALA A 196 16.52 -4.48 2.31
N GLY A 197 16.89 -4.57 1.03
CA GLY A 197 16.27 -5.45 0.05
C GLY A 197 14.83 -5.04 -0.31
N TRP A 198 14.06 -6.01 -0.79
CA TRP A 198 12.66 -5.83 -1.18
C TRP A 198 11.73 -5.81 0.03
N VAL A 199 10.82 -4.84 0.08
CA VAL A 199 9.86 -4.60 1.16
C VAL A 199 8.51 -4.23 0.54
N PHE A 200 7.41 -4.75 1.09
CA PHE A 200 6.09 -4.35 0.62
C PHE A 200 5.69 -2.96 1.10
N ALA A 201 4.93 -2.26 0.26
CA ALA A 201 4.18 -1.07 0.62
C ALA A 201 2.84 -1.06 -0.12
N ASP A 202 1.81 -0.58 0.56
CA ASP A 202 0.50 -0.32 -0.01
C ASP A 202 0.22 1.19 0.03
N PRO A 203 0.15 1.84 -1.15
CA PRO A 203 -0.17 3.26 -1.25
C PRO A 203 -1.45 3.70 -0.53
N SER A 204 -2.40 2.79 -0.29
CA SER A 204 -3.64 3.08 0.43
C SER A 204 -3.46 3.25 1.94
N GLY A 205 -2.31 2.89 2.52
CA GLY A 205 -2.13 3.05 3.97
C GLY A 205 -1.05 2.24 4.67
N LYS A 206 -0.14 1.55 3.96
CA LYS A 206 0.90 0.72 4.57
C LYS A 206 2.26 1.06 3.97
N VAL A 207 3.19 1.52 4.79
CA VAL A 207 4.52 1.92 4.31
C VAL A 207 5.56 0.98 4.88
N ASN A 208 6.39 0.39 4.01
CA ASN A 208 7.46 -0.55 4.36
C ASN A 208 7.01 -1.79 5.16
N PHE A 209 5.72 -2.14 5.09
CA PHE A 209 5.19 -3.43 5.54
C PHE A 209 3.81 -3.67 4.93
N VAL A 210 3.31 -4.91 5.04
CA VAL A 210 1.88 -5.24 4.92
C VAL A 210 1.51 -6.25 6.02
N GLU A 211 0.22 -6.36 6.28
CA GLU A 211 -0.34 -7.30 7.26
C GLU A 211 -0.39 -8.74 6.70
N ALA A 212 -0.49 -9.75 7.57
CA ALA A 212 -0.68 -11.14 7.14
C ALA A 212 -2.04 -11.39 6.45
N THR A 213 -2.88 -10.36 6.29
CA THR A 213 -4.10 -10.41 5.49
C THR A 213 -3.86 -10.18 3.99
N TYR A 214 -2.61 -9.94 3.59
CA TYR A 214 -2.20 -9.77 2.20
C TYR A 214 -1.71 -11.10 1.65
N LEU A 215 -2.42 -11.63 0.67
CA LEU A 215 -2.08 -12.86 -0.05
C LEU A 215 -1.54 -12.49 -1.43
N VAL A 216 -0.31 -12.89 -1.71
CA VAL A 216 0.36 -12.62 -2.98
C VAL A 216 -0.10 -13.63 -4.02
N MET A 217 -0.65 -13.15 -5.13
CA MET A 217 -0.92 -13.99 -6.29
C MET A 217 0.16 -13.82 -7.34
N GLY A 218 0.56 -12.58 -7.65
CA GLY A 218 1.59 -12.29 -8.63
C GLY A 218 2.46 -11.11 -8.22
N VAL A 219 3.71 -11.14 -8.66
CA VAL A 219 4.68 -10.05 -8.54
C VAL A 219 5.28 -9.85 -9.92
N ASP A 220 5.17 -8.64 -10.46
CA ASP A 220 5.67 -8.36 -11.80
C ASP A 220 7.15 -8.75 -11.89
N SER A 221 7.55 -9.33 -13.03
CA SER A 221 8.88 -9.93 -13.32
C SER A 221 9.26 -11.23 -12.60
N VAL A 222 8.48 -11.69 -11.60
CA VAL A 222 8.77 -12.94 -10.86
C VAL A 222 7.67 -13.98 -11.07
N HIS A 223 6.42 -13.54 -10.88
CA HIS A 223 5.20 -14.32 -11.06
C HIS A 223 4.17 -13.43 -11.78
N PRO A 224 4.24 -13.30 -13.11
CA PRO A 224 3.37 -12.41 -13.87
C PRO A 224 1.89 -12.71 -13.64
N LEU A 225 1.10 -11.68 -13.33
CA LEU A 225 -0.31 -11.86 -12.98
C LEU A 225 -1.15 -12.36 -14.16
N GLU A 226 -0.84 -11.97 -15.39
CA GLU A 226 -1.64 -12.37 -16.56
C GLU A 226 -1.70 -13.90 -16.73
N GLU A 227 -0.64 -14.60 -16.32
CA GLU A 227 -0.62 -16.08 -16.29
C GLU A 227 -1.58 -16.68 -15.25
N LEU A 228 -1.99 -15.90 -14.25
CA LEU A 228 -2.81 -16.33 -13.11
C LEU A 228 -4.25 -15.79 -13.15
N LYS A 229 -4.47 -14.60 -13.72
CA LYS A 229 -5.75 -13.89 -13.70
C LYS A 229 -6.89 -14.72 -14.26
N GLU A 230 -6.75 -15.20 -15.50
CA GLU A 230 -7.78 -15.97 -16.19
C GLU A 230 -8.12 -17.28 -15.46
N ARG A 231 -7.11 -17.88 -14.82
CA ARG A 231 -7.23 -19.17 -14.13
C ARG A 231 -7.76 -19.03 -12.71
N ALA A 232 -7.58 -17.86 -12.11
CA ALA A 232 -8.00 -17.55 -10.75
C ALA A 232 -9.48 -17.17 -10.67
N VAL A 233 -10.08 -16.62 -11.75
CA VAL A 233 -11.50 -16.24 -11.76
C VAL A 233 -12.38 -17.41 -11.35
N GLY A 234 -13.32 -17.17 -10.43
CA GLY A 234 -14.23 -18.17 -9.87
C GLY A 234 -13.62 -19.02 -8.76
N SER A 235 -12.31 -18.95 -8.51
CA SER A 235 -11.68 -19.63 -7.37
C SER A 235 -12.20 -19.03 -6.06
N SER A 236 -12.08 -19.74 -4.95
CA SER A 236 -12.41 -19.17 -3.64
C SER A 236 -11.22 -19.13 -2.70
N VAL A 237 -11.14 -18.08 -1.90
CA VAL A 237 -10.13 -17.93 -0.85
C VAL A 237 -10.85 -17.70 0.48
N GLU A 238 -10.51 -18.52 1.46
CA GLU A 238 -11.08 -18.49 2.80
C GLU A 238 -9.97 -18.22 3.81
N LEU A 239 -10.09 -17.13 4.57
CA LEU A 239 -9.24 -16.86 5.73
C LEU A 239 -9.66 -17.77 6.89
N LEU A 240 -8.81 -18.73 7.22
CA LEU A 240 -9.06 -19.75 8.24
C LEU A 240 -8.66 -19.29 9.64
N LYS A 241 -7.55 -18.56 9.74
CA LYS A 241 -7.00 -18.08 11.02
C LYS A 241 -6.23 -16.78 10.81
N LEU A 242 -6.32 -15.88 11.79
CA LEU A 242 -5.49 -14.68 11.89
C LEU A 242 -5.00 -14.56 13.34
N GLU A 243 -3.69 -14.52 13.51
CA GLU A 243 -3.00 -14.32 14.77
C GLU A 243 -2.22 -13.01 14.71
N ASN A 244 -2.73 -12.00 15.39
CA ASN A 244 -2.08 -10.71 15.52
C ASN A 244 -1.20 -10.67 16.78
N GLY A 245 0.11 -10.73 16.57
CA GLY A 245 1.12 -10.48 17.58
C GLY A 245 1.74 -9.08 17.49
N PHE A 246 1.23 -8.18 16.64
CA PHE A 246 1.67 -6.78 16.63
C PHE A 246 1.23 -6.06 17.89
N ARG A 247 2.12 -5.22 18.40
CA ARG A 247 1.91 -4.34 19.54
C ARG A 247 2.24 -2.92 19.13
N VAL A 248 1.46 -1.96 19.60
CA VAL A 248 1.83 -0.55 19.50
C VAL A 248 2.94 -0.28 20.51
N ILE A 249 4.11 0.13 20.05
CA ILE A 249 5.27 0.44 20.87
C ILE A 249 5.54 1.94 20.98
N GLY A 250 4.83 2.78 20.21
CA GLY A 250 5.00 4.22 20.22
C GLY A 250 4.01 4.93 19.31
N ARG A 251 4.16 6.24 19.16
CA ARG A 251 3.41 7.05 18.19
C ARG A 251 4.32 8.06 17.49
N ILE A 252 4.21 8.20 16.18
CA ILE A 252 4.99 9.19 15.42
C ILE A 252 4.33 10.58 15.58
N PRO A 253 5.05 11.60 16.07
CA PRO A 253 4.58 12.98 16.08
C PRO A 253 4.41 13.51 14.65
N GLY A 254 3.39 14.33 14.39
CA GLY A 254 3.24 15.00 13.09
C GLY A 254 2.56 14.20 11.97
N VAL A 255 2.31 12.90 12.15
CA VAL A 255 1.69 12.01 11.13
C VAL A 255 0.20 11.80 11.42
N ASP A 256 -0.63 11.81 10.37
CA ASP A 256 -2.11 11.81 10.40
C ASP A 256 -2.78 10.60 11.09
N GLY A 257 -1.98 9.62 11.50
CA GLY A 257 -2.42 8.56 12.38
C GLY A 257 -3.17 7.41 11.73
N ARG A 258 -3.34 7.39 10.39
CA ARG A 258 -4.24 6.44 9.72
C ARG A 258 -3.66 5.05 9.47
N LEU A 259 -2.68 4.60 10.26
CA LEU A 259 -2.25 3.20 10.25
C LEU A 259 -3.26 2.32 11.00
N ARG A 260 -4.09 1.57 10.26
CA ARG A 260 -5.05 0.63 10.85
C ARG A 260 -4.41 -0.74 11.03
N ILE A 261 -4.11 -1.17 12.26
CA ILE A 261 -3.80 -2.58 12.56
C ILE A 261 -5.10 -3.35 12.71
N ARG A 262 -5.17 -4.56 12.15
CA ARG A 262 -6.30 -5.47 12.37
C ARG A 262 -6.20 -6.18 13.70
N PRO A 263 -7.10 -5.90 14.67
CA PRO A 263 -7.22 -6.79 15.81
C PRO A 263 -7.70 -8.18 15.33
N ASN A 264 -7.52 -9.23 16.14
CA ASN A 264 -7.95 -10.62 15.86
C ASN A 264 -9.48 -10.81 15.65
N ARG A 265 -10.22 -9.73 15.39
CA ARG A 265 -11.68 -9.69 15.43
C ARG A 265 -12.39 -10.36 14.25
N LEU A 266 -11.66 -10.85 13.24
CA LEU A 266 -12.27 -11.60 12.13
C LEU A 266 -12.85 -12.96 12.58
N PHE A 267 -12.58 -13.38 13.82
CA PHE A 267 -13.03 -14.67 14.39
C PHE A 267 -13.82 -14.54 15.71
N VAL A 268 -14.30 -13.34 16.06
CA VAL A 268 -15.31 -13.25 17.12
C VAL A 268 -16.65 -13.47 16.43
N ASN A 269 -17.25 -14.65 16.62
CA ASN A 269 -18.67 -14.81 16.34
C ASN A 269 -19.44 -13.68 17.08
N PRO A 270 -20.47 -13.09 16.47
CA PRO A 270 -21.33 -12.12 17.15
C PRO A 270 -21.91 -12.70 18.45
#